data_AF-A0A965KRY2-F1
#
_entry.id   AF-A0A965KRY2-F1
#
_cell.length_a   1.000
_cell.length_b   1.000
_cell.length_c   1.000
_cell.angle_alpha   90.00
_cell.angle_beta   90.00
_cell.angle_gamma   90.00
#
_symmetry.space_group_name_H-M   'P 1'
#
loop_
_entity.id
_entity.type
_entity.pdbx_description
1 polymer ?
#
loop_
_entity_poly.entity_id
_entity_poly.type
_entity_poly.pdbx_seq_one_letter_code
_entity_poly.pdbx_strand_id
1 'polypeptide(L)'
;MLIYETVGFDRAKFVAAYNRHHADVDRYFASRPNDLLKMNIVEEGDGWEKLCPFLGLSIPRSPFPYLHARFPDAGRTQMYHNYSGGD
;
A
#
# COMPACT_ATOMS: atom_id res chain seq x y z
N MET A 1 -18.60 9.56 18.22
CA MET A 1 -17.77 9.65 17.01
C MET A 1 -18.36 8.73 15.97
N LEU A 2 -18.79 9.24 14.81
CA LEU A 2 -19.34 8.43 13.71
C LEU A 2 -18.18 7.93 12.86
N ILE A 3 -18.03 6.61 12.74
CA ILE A 3 -17.02 6.01 11.86
C ILE A 3 -17.77 5.62 10.59
N TYR A 4 -17.52 6.31 9.48
CA TYR A 4 -18.19 6.06 8.18
C TYR A 4 -19.73 6.06 8.24
N GLU A 5 -20.35 7.11 8.80
CA GLU A 5 -21.82 7.29 8.82
C GLU A 5 -22.58 6.17 9.59
N THR A 6 -21.88 5.46 10.49
CA THR A 6 -22.47 4.43 11.33
C THR A 6 -21.83 4.42 12.73
N VAL A 7 -22.60 3.91 13.69
CA VAL A 7 -22.17 3.68 15.08
C VAL A 7 -21.70 2.24 15.32
N GLY A 8 -21.94 1.33 14.36
CA GLY A 8 -21.52 -0.07 14.40
C GLY A 8 -20.97 -0.55 13.06
N PHE A 9 -20.38 -1.75 13.04
CA PHE A 9 -19.82 -2.32 11.82
C PHE A 9 -20.93 -2.59 10.79
N ASP A 10 -20.80 -1.95 9.63
CA ASP A 10 -21.63 -2.18 8.46
C ASP A 10 -20.71 -2.32 7.25
N ARG A 11 -20.62 -3.55 6.75
CA ARG A 11 -19.75 -3.89 5.62
C ARG A 11 -20.08 -3.07 4.39
N ALA A 12 -21.37 -2.85 4.09
CA ALA A 12 -21.79 -2.13 2.89
C ALA A 12 -21.37 -0.66 2.96
N LYS A 13 -21.59 -0.02 4.11
CA LYS A 13 -21.15 1.36 4.35
C LYS A 13 -19.64 1.52 4.27
N PHE A 14 -18.88 0.57 4.80
CA PHE A 14 -17.42 0.64 4.78
C PHE A 14 -16.86 0.47 3.37
N VAL A 15 -17.41 -0.47 2.59
CA VAL A 15 -17.04 -0.63 1.17
C VAL A 15 -17.42 0.61 0.36
N ALA A 16 -18.60 1.18 0.61
CA ALA A 16 -19.02 2.41 -0.07
C ALA A 16 -18.10 3.60 0.25
N ALA A 17 -17.73 3.78 1.52
CA ALA A 17 -16.80 4.82 1.94
C ALA A 17 -15.40 4.64 1.34
N TYR A 18 -14.90 3.39 1.29
CA TYR A 18 -13.64 3.04 0.62
C TYR A 18 -13.67 3.42 -0.86
N ASN A 19 -14.72 3.00 -1.59
CA ASN A 19 -14.86 3.30 -3.02
C ASN A 19 -14.99 4.81 -3.28
N ARG A 20 -15.77 5.51 -2.45
CA ARG A 20 -15.94 6.97 -2.55
C ARG A 20 -14.61 7.70 -2.39
N HIS A 21 -13.81 7.32 -1.41
CA HIS A 21 -12.48 7.89 -1.21
C HIS A 21 -11.57 7.71 -2.44
N HIS A 22 -11.55 6.52 -3.04
CA HIS A 22 -10.75 6.26 -4.24
C HIS A 22 -11.22 7.13 -5.42
N ALA A 23 -12.53 7.27 -5.61
CA ALA A 23 -13.08 8.13 -6.67
C ALA A 23 -12.75 9.62 -6.44
N ASP A 24 -12.72 10.08 -5.18
CA ASP A 24 -12.37 11.45 -4.84
C ASP A 24 -10.86 11.72 -5.07
N VAL A 25 -9.99 10.77 -4.73
CA VAL A 25 -8.55 10.84 -5.06
C VAL A 25 -8.37 10.93 -6.59
N ASP A 26 -9.04 10.07 -7.35
CA ASP A 26 -8.98 10.10 -8.82
C ASP A 26 -9.44 11.43 -9.40
N ARG A 27 -10.53 11.99 -8.87
CA ARG A 27 -11.03 13.30 -9.27
C ARG A 27 -10.03 14.41 -8.95
N TYR A 28 -9.39 14.36 -7.79
CA TYR A 28 -8.42 15.36 -7.35
C TYR A 28 -7.14 15.38 -8.20
N PHE A 29 -6.70 14.21 -8.68
CA PHE A 29 -5.51 14.09 -9.54
C PHE A 29 -5.81 14.12 -11.04
N ALA A 30 -7.07 14.29 -11.46
CA ALA A 30 -7.46 14.25 -12.88
C ALA A 30 -6.71 15.27 -13.76
N SER A 31 -6.34 16.43 -13.22
CA SER A 31 -5.57 17.45 -13.94
C SER A 31 -4.04 17.27 -13.86
N ARG A 32 -3.56 16.28 -13.11
CA ARG A 32 -2.14 16.00 -12.84
C ARG A 32 -1.91 14.49 -12.72
N PRO A 33 -2.09 13.74 -13.83
CA PRO A 33 -2.03 12.28 -13.81
C PRO A 33 -0.67 11.72 -13.41
N ASN A 34 0.41 12.51 -13.55
CA ASN A 34 1.76 12.10 -13.20
C ASN A 34 2.09 12.27 -11.71
N ASP A 35 1.20 12.88 -10.91
CA ASP A 35 1.39 13.07 -9.46
C ASP A 35 0.75 11.92 -8.65
N LEU A 36 0.05 10.99 -9.31
CA LEU A 36 -0.63 9.86 -8.68
C LEU A 36 -0.09 8.53 -9.21
N LEU A 37 0.54 7.75 -8.32
CA LEU A 37 0.89 6.36 -8.59
C LEU A 37 -0.11 5.43 -7.90
N LYS A 38 -0.75 4.55 -8.68
CA LYS A 38 -1.58 3.46 -8.15
C LYS A 38 -0.78 2.16 -8.17
N MET A 39 -0.61 1.56 -6.99
CA MET A 39 0.09 0.30 -6.81
C MET A 39 -0.81 -0.75 -6.16
N ASN A 40 -0.74 -1.99 -6.63
CA ASN A 40 -1.31 -3.15 -5.96
C ASN A 40 -0.19 -3.88 -5.23
N ILE A 41 -0.19 -3.91 -3.90
CA ILE A 41 0.91 -4.42 -3.07
C ILE A 41 0.60 -5.78 -2.41
N VAL A 42 -0.42 -6.51 -2.89
CA VAL A 42 -0.88 -7.78 -2.30
C VAL A 42 -0.24 -8.98 -3.03
N GLU A 43 0.19 -10.00 -2.25
CA GLU A 43 0.79 -11.29 -2.70
C GLU A 43 2.09 -11.18 -3.53
N GLU A 44 1.94 -10.89 -4.83
CA GLU A 44 2.98 -10.71 -5.86
C GLU A 44 2.88 -9.31 -6.49
N GLY A 45 2.39 -8.37 -5.69
CA GLY A 45 2.12 -7.01 -6.12
C GLY A 45 3.34 -6.20 -6.54
N ASP A 46 3.05 -5.00 -7.04
CA ASP A 46 4.02 -3.98 -7.38
C ASP A 46 4.98 -3.68 -6.22
N GLY A 47 6.28 -3.61 -6.52
CA GLY A 47 7.34 -3.30 -5.58
C GLY A 47 8.17 -2.08 -5.98
N TRP A 48 9.49 -2.18 -5.75
CA TRP A 48 10.42 -1.09 -6.01
C TRP A 48 10.48 -0.68 -7.49
N GLU A 49 10.28 -1.63 -8.40
CA GLU A 49 10.29 -1.43 -9.84
C GLU A 49 9.23 -0.46 -10.35
N LYS A 50 8.14 -0.27 -9.60
CA LYS A 50 7.10 0.70 -9.93
C LYS A 50 7.21 1.99 -9.12
N LEU A 51 7.60 1.89 -7.85
CA LEU A 51 7.73 3.04 -6.95
C LEU A 51 8.96 3.91 -7.28
N CYS A 52 10.13 3.31 -7.48
CA CYS A 52 11.37 4.05 -7.65
C CYS A 52 11.39 4.92 -8.91
N PRO A 53 10.97 4.44 -10.11
CA PRO A 53 10.89 5.28 -11.30
C PRO A 53 9.93 6.46 -11.14
N PHE A 54 8.81 6.26 -10.45
CA PHE A 54 7.85 7.34 -10.17
C PHE A 54 8.45 8.44 -9.29
N LEU A 55 9.29 8.08 -8.33
CA LEU A 55 10.00 9.02 -7.46
C LEU A 55 11.30 9.58 -8.05
N GLY A 56 11.73 9.10 -9.23
CA GLY A 56 13.03 9.47 -9.82
C GLY A 56 14.23 8.93 -9.04
N LEU A 57 14.06 7.82 -8.32
CA LEU A 57 15.09 7.20 -7.48
C LEU A 57 15.61 5.89 -8.08
N SER A 58 16.82 5.49 -7.69
CA SER A 58 17.36 4.18 -8.02
C SER A 58 16.69 3.07 -7.21
N ILE A 59 16.46 1.92 -7.85
CA ILE A 59 15.92 0.72 -7.18
C ILE A 59 16.95 0.21 -6.14
N PRO A 60 16.57 0.08 -4.86
CA PRO A 60 17.45 -0.46 -3.84
C PRO A 60 17.65 -1.96 -4.04
N ARG A 61 18.78 -2.49 -3.54
CA ARG A 61 19.06 -3.95 -3.57
C ARG A 61 18.26 -4.73 -2.52
N SER A 62 17.61 -4.03 -1.60
CA SER A 62 16.78 -4.63 -0.57
C SER A 62 15.45 -5.14 -1.15
N PRO A 63 14.87 -6.21 -0.58
CA PRO A 63 13.51 -6.66 -0.89
C PRO A 63 12.50 -5.53 -0.65
N PHE A 64 11.33 -5.61 -1.29
CA PHE A 64 10.20 -4.75 -0.92
C PHE A 64 9.63 -5.17 0.44
N PRO A 65 9.38 -4.23 1.39
CA PRO A 65 8.99 -4.57 2.75
C PRO A 65 7.60 -5.23 2.81
N TYR A 66 7.48 -6.30 3.60
CA TYR A 66 6.22 -7.03 3.83
C TYR A 66 6.09 -7.42 5.30
N LEU A 67 5.86 -6.41 6.16
CA LEU A 67 6.00 -6.50 7.62
C LEU A 67 4.72 -6.91 8.36
N HIS A 68 3.55 -6.63 7.76
CA HIS A 68 2.24 -6.75 8.42
C HIS A 68 1.33 -7.76 7.70
N ALA A 69 1.92 -8.87 7.26
CA ALA A 69 1.18 -9.96 6.66
C ALA A 69 0.22 -10.59 7.69
N ARG A 70 -1.07 -10.69 7.34
CA ARG A 70 -2.05 -11.41 8.17
C ARG A 70 -1.65 -12.88 8.37
N PHE A 71 -1.01 -13.46 7.36
CA PHE A 71 -0.40 -14.78 7.40
C PHE A 71 1.05 -14.63 6.92
N PRO A 72 2.04 -14.64 7.83
CA PRO A 72 3.43 -14.62 7.41
C PRO A 72 3.72 -15.92 6.67
N ASP A 73 4.00 -15.80 5.39
CA ASP A 73 4.43 -16.95 4.59
C ASP A 73 5.79 -17.42 5.13
N ALA A 74 5.92 -18.71 5.42
CA ALA A 74 7.10 -19.28 6.09
C ALA A 74 8.41 -19.00 5.33
N GLY A 75 8.32 -18.67 4.03
CA GLY A 75 9.45 -18.32 3.18
C GLY A 75 9.94 -16.87 3.23
N ARG A 76 9.20 -15.92 3.85
CA ARG A 76 9.57 -14.48 3.83
C ARG A 76 9.96 -13.91 5.20
N THR A 77 9.70 -14.63 6.29
CA THR A 77 10.03 -14.22 7.68
C THR A 77 11.54 -14.17 7.95
N GLN A 78 12.36 -14.88 7.18
CA GLN A 78 13.82 -14.97 7.41
C GLN A 78 14.58 -13.65 7.15
N MET A 79 13.98 -12.67 6.49
CA MET A 79 14.67 -11.42 6.13
C MET A 79 14.79 -10.41 7.28
N TYR A 80 13.89 -10.46 8.27
CA TYR A 80 13.91 -9.49 9.38
C TYR A 80 14.94 -9.80 10.47
N HIS A 81 15.32 -11.06 10.63
CA HIS A 81 16.36 -11.44 11.60
C HIS A 81 17.76 -10.92 11.21
N ASN A 82 17.97 -10.49 9.97
CA ASN A 82 19.27 -10.05 9.46
C ASN A 82 19.39 -8.51 9.31
N TYR A 83 18.34 -7.74 9.61
CA TYR A 83 18.34 -6.27 9.47
C TYR A 83 18.55 -5.50 10.80
N SER A 84 18.86 -6.20 11.90
CA SER A 84 19.13 -5.60 13.22
C SER A 84 20.62 -5.51 13.57
N GLY A 85 21.52 -5.52 12.58
CA GLY A 85 22.95 -5.37 12.82
C GLY A 85 23.68 -4.83 11.60
N GLY A 86 24.04 -3.55 11.64
CA GLY A 86 24.87 -2.90 10.64
C GLY A 86 24.77 -1.39 10.74
N ASP A 87 25.58 -0.84 11.64
CA ASP A 87 26.09 0.55 11.78
C ASP A 87 25.20 1.75 11.43
#